data_AF-X1GS21-F1
#
_entry.id   AF-X1GS21-F1
#
_cell.length_a   1.000
_cell.length_b   1.000
_cell.length_c   1.000
_cell.angle_alpha   90.00
_cell.angle_beta   90.00
_cell.angle_gamma   90.00
#
_symmetry.space_group_name_H-M   'P 1'
#
loop_
_entity.id
_entity.type
_entity.pdbx_description
1 polymer ?
#
loop_
_entity_poly.entity_id
_entity_poly.type
_entity_poly.pdbx_seq_one_letter_code
_entity_poly.pdbx_strand_id
1 'polypeptide(L)'
;MSLKEIFCQGKAIGILQRAFSADKMPHAYIFAGAEGVGKFKTAREWAKLLLCKNPINEKIENADFADSCGSSRPLEMGRGSCESCRLLEAGSHPDFNPVYKELIQFTKDGKDRKTPVDLPKDVIKEFLIEKVSTRPTLSERKVFIVSEAEKLNAASQNSLLKVLE
;
A
#
# COMPACT_ATOMS: atom_id res chain seq x y z
N MET A 1 -9.23 -2.95 10.30
CA MET A 1 -8.47 -4.21 10.37
C MET A 1 -7.02 -3.91 10.76
N SER A 2 -6.29 -4.93 11.21
CA SER A 2 -4.94 -4.88 11.81
C SER A 2 -3.96 -5.77 11.05
N LEU A 3 -2.67 -5.44 11.07
CA LEU A 3 -1.60 -6.34 10.60
C LEU A 3 -1.58 -7.69 11.36
N LYS A 4 -2.04 -7.72 12.61
CA LYS A 4 -2.12 -8.94 13.43
C LYS A 4 -3.20 -9.91 12.97
N GLU A 5 -4.24 -9.40 12.29
CA GLU A 5 -5.36 -10.20 11.79
C GLU A 5 -5.00 -10.96 10.49
N ILE A 6 -3.76 -10.83 10.00
CA ILE A 6 -3.27 -11.55 8.83
C ILE A 6 -2.75 -12.93 9.27
N PHE A 7 -3.58 -13.94 9.07
CA PHE A 7 -3.30 -15.31 9.48
C PHE A 7 -2.17 -15.96 8.66
N CYS A 8 -1.34 -16.79 9.31
CA CYS A 8 -0.26 -17.58 8.71
C CYS A 8 0.84 -16.81 7.95
N GLN A 9 0.96 -15.48 8.12
CA GLN A 9 2.00 -14.66 7.45
C GLN A 9 3.07 -14.09 8.40
N GLY A 10 3.31 -14.75 9.54
CA GLY A 10 4.20 -14.24 10.60
C GLY A 10 5.63 -13.89 10.13
N LYS A 11 6.20 -14.66 9.20
CA LYS A 11 7.54 -14.36 8.63
C LYS A 11 7.55 -13.05 7.83
N ALA A 12 6.57 -12.86 6.95
CA ALA A 12 6.46 -11.65 6.13
C ALA A 12 6.20 -10.42 7.00
N ILE A 13 5.25 -10.53 7.94
CA ILE A 13 4.94 -9.46 8.90
C ILE A 13 6.18 -9.12 9.73
N GLY A 14 6.92 -10.12 10.22
CA GLY A 14 8.15 -9.91 10.99
C GLY A 14 9.28 -9.23 10.21
N ILE A 15 9.33 -9.34 8.88
CA ILE A 15 10.25 -8.56 8.04
C ILE A 15 9.82 -7.08 8.01
N LEU A 16 8.53 -6.83 7.78
CA LEU A 16 7.98 -5.47 7.72
C LEU A 16 8.12 -4.75 9.07
N GLN A 17 7.82 -5.43 10.17
CA GLN A 17 7.98 -4.90 11.53
C GLN A 17 9.43 -4.50 11.82
N ARG A 18 10.40 -5.37 11.49
CA ARG A 18 11.82 -5.04 11.65
C ARG A 18 12.25 -3.85 10.79
N ALA A 19 11.78 -3.75 9.55
CA ALA A 19 12.07 -2.62 8.68
C ALA A 19 11.50 -1.30 9.25
N PHE A 20 10.30 -1.36 9.83
CA PHE A 20 9.66 -0.23 10.50
C PHE A 20 10.43 0.21 11.75
N SER A 21 10.71 -0.72 12.67
CA SER A 21 11.42 -0.43 13.93
C SER A 21 12.85 0.07 13.72
N ALA A 22 13.50 -0.36 12.64
CA ALA A 22 14.85 0.07 12.29
C ALA A 22 14.89 1.41 11.51
N ASP A 23 13.73 2.00 11.20
CA ASP A 23 13.57 3.14 10.28
C ASP A 23 14.31 2.93 8.93
N LYS A 24 14.42 1.68 8.49
CA LYS A 24 15.11 1.25 7.26
C LYS A 24 14.12 0.58 6.34
N MET A 25 13.22 1.38 5.78
CA MET A 25 12.18 0.91 4.87
C MET A 25 12.65 1.06 3.41
N PRO A 26 12.77 -0.06 2.66
CA PRO A 26 12.89 0.00 1.22
C PRO A 26 11.79 0.84 0.56
N HIS A 27 12.13 1.50 -0.54
CA HIS A 27 11.18 2.27 -1.34
C HIS A 27 10.18 1.39 -2.12
N ALA A 28 10.48 0.09 -2.28
CA ALA A 28 9.63 -0.87 -2.99
C ALA A 28 9.59 -2.24 -2.30
N TYR A 29 8.43 -2.90 -2.38
CA TYR A 29 8.19 -4.24 -1.86
C TYR A 29 7.45 -5.07 -2.91
N ILE A 30 7.82 -6.34 -3.03
CA ILE A 30 7.11 -7.32 -3.85
C ILE A 30 6.47 -8.35 -2.91
N PHE A 31 5.15 -8.41 -2.90
CA PHE A 31 4.40 -9.44 -2.20
C PHE A 31 4.15 -10.60 -3.18
N ALA A 32 4.84 -11.72 -2.98
CA ALA A 32 4.71 -12.91 -3.81
C ALA A 32 4.05 -14.07 -3.04
N GLY A 33 3.29 -14.90 -3.75
CA GLY A 33 2.58 -16.04 -3.18
C GLY A 33 1.36 -16.44 -4.01
N ALA A 34 0.74 -17.56 -3.66
CA ALA A 34 -0.46 -18.07 -4.34
C ALA A 34 -1.63 -17.07 -4.32
N GLU A 35 -2.60 -17.26 -5.21
CA GLU A 35 -3.84 -16.47 -5.17
C GLU A 35 -4.60 -16.72 -3.87
N GLY A 36 -5.27 -15.69 -3.33
CA GLY A 36 -6.04 -15.80 -2.07
C GLY A 36 -5.23 -15.75 -0.77
N VAL A 37 -3.89 -15.81 -0.77
CA VAL A 37 -3.07 -15.78 0.47
C VAL A 37 -3.05 -14.44 1.21
N GLY A 38 -3.74 -13.41 0.70
CA GLY A 38 -3.81 -12.09 1.34
C GLY A 38 -2.69 -11.13 0.96
N LYS A 39 -2.06 -11.27 -0.21
CA LYS A 39 -1.01 -10.36 -0.71
C LYS A 39 -1.45 -8.89 -0.67
N PHE A 40 -2.56 -8.59 -1.34
CA PHE A 40 -3.11 -7.23 -1.39
C PHE A 40 -3.55 -6.74 -0.01
N LYS A 41 -4.14 -7.62 0.81
CA LYS A 41 -4.53 -7.30 2.20
C LYS A 41 -3.31 -6.88 3.02
N THR A 42 -2.21 -7.65 2.93
CA THR A 42 -0.95 -7.33 3.62
C THR A 42 -0.36 -6.01 3.13
N ALA A 43 -0.33 -5.78 1.82
CA ALA A 43 0.14 -4.53 1.23
C ALA A 43 -0.69 -3.31 1.69
N ARG A 44 -2.03 -3.45 1.75
CA ARG A 44 -2.95 -2.41 2.22
C ARG A 44 -2.75 -2.07 3.69
N GLU A 45 -2.65 -3.08 4.57
CA GLU A 45 -2.42 -2.84 6.00
C GLU A 45 -1.03 -2.25 6.26
N TRP A 46 -0.03 -2.66 5.49
CA TRP A 46 1.29 -2.04 5.52
C TRP A 46 1.24 -0.56 5.09
N ALA A 47 0.54 -0.25 4.00
CA ALA A 47 0.32 1.13 3.56
C ALA A 47 -0.40 1.96 4.63
N LYS A 48 -1.39 1.37 5.31
CA LYS A 48 -2.12 2.02 6.41
C LYS A 48 -1.21 2.34 7.59
N LEU A 49 -0.28 1.46 7.95
CA LEU A 49 0.73 1.74 8.96
C LEU A 49 1.66 2.89 8.53
N LEU A 50 2.13 2.89 7.28
CA LEU A 50 3.03 3.91 6.75
C LEU A 50 2.39 5.31 6.62
N LEU A 51 1.07 5.38 6.40
CA LEU A 51 0.30 6.62 6.28
C LEU A 51 -0.29 7.09 7.63
N CYS A 52 -0.15 6.29 8.68
CA CYS A 52 -0.68 6.63 9.99
C CYS A 52 0.16 7.74 10.65
N LYS A 53 -0.49 8.82 11.10
CA LYS A 53 0.19 9.91 11.83
C LYS A 53 0.66 9.50 13.23
N ASN A 54 0.00 8.54 13.84
CA ASN A 54 0.26 8.10 15.21
C ASN A 54 0.30 6.56 15.26
N PRO A 55 1.34 5.91 14.71
CA PRO A 55 1.48 4.46 14.82
C PRO A 55 1.60 4.05 16.30
N ILE A 56 1.01 2.92 16.64
CA ILE A 56 1.06 2.35 17.98
C ILE A 56 2.11 1.26 17.98
N ASN A 57 3.11 1.39 18.86
CA ASN A 57 4.08 0.33 19.10
C ASN A 57 3.67 -0.42 20.36
N GLU A 58 3.25 -1.67 20.19
CA GLU A 58 2.91 -2.57 21.29
C GLU A 58 4.01 -3.60 21.51
N LYS A 59 4.32 -3.91 22.76
CA LYS A 59 5.19 -5.04 23.10
C LYS A 59 4.34 -6.31 23.18
N ILE A 60 4.55 -7.24 22.26
CA ILE A 60 3.88 -8.55 22.26
C ILE A 60 4.98 -9.60 22.38
N GLU A 61 4.90 -10.46 23.39
CA GLU A 61 5.84 -11.60 23.55
C GLU A 61 7.33 -11.20 23.44
N ASN A 62 7.69 -10.04 24.01
CA ASN A 62 9.05 -9.47 23.97
C ASN A 62 9.55 -8.97 22.58
N ALA A 63 8.65 -8.80 21.61
CA ALA A 63 8.94 -8.13 20.35
C ALA A 63 8.15 -6.82 20.23
N ASP A 64 8.79 -5.78 19.68
CA ASP A 64 8.11 -4.55 19.32
C ASP A 64 7.25 -4.80 18.07
N PHE A 65 5.95 -4.52 18.17
CA PHE A 65 4.99 -4.65 17.09
C PHE A 65 4.31 -3.31 16.83
N ALA A 66 4.59 -2.72 15.67
CA ALA A 66 3.96 -1.51 15.18
C ALA A 66 2.64 -1.81 14.46
N ASP A 67 1.59 -1.09 14.82
CA ASP A 67 0.30 -1.14 14.13
C ASP A 67 -0.30 0.25 13.94
N SER A 68 -1.25 0.36 13.01
CA SER A 68 -1.96 1.59 12.73
C SER A 68 -2.88 1.98 13.89
N CYS A 69 -3.16 3.27 14.12
CA CYS A 69 -4.02 3.69 15.23
C CYS A 69 -5.48 3.18 15.16
N GLY A 70 -5.90 2.61 14.02
CA GLY A 70 -7.25 2.09 13.79
C GLY A 70 -7.38 0.56 13.90
N SER A 71 -6.33 -0.13 14.38
CA SER A 71 -6.33 -1.59 14.55
C SER A 71 -6.96 -1.99 15.90
N SER A 72 -8.23 -2.39 15.86
CA SER A 72 -8.82 -3.44 16.73
C SER A 72 -8.46 -3.41 18.23
N ARG A 73 -8.63 -2.28 18.92
CA ARG A 73 -8.91 -2.29 20.36
C ARG A 73 -10.20 -1.52 20.65
N PRO A 74 -11.02 -1.95 21.62
CA PRO A 74 -12.09 -1.12 22.17
C PRO A 74 -11.52 0.22 22.60
N LEU A 75 -12.35 1.25 22.59
CA LEU A 75 -12.10 2.66 22.93
C LEU A 75 -11.48 2.93 24.34
N GLU A 76 -10.97 1.92 25.03
CA GLU A 76 -10.47 1.93 26.40
C GLU A 76 -9.12 2.65 26.58
N MET A 77 -8.49 3.17 25.51
CA MET A 77 -7.27 3.99 25.61
C MET A 77 -7.34 5.33 24.87
N GLY A 78 -8.54 5.82 24.54
CA GLY A 78 -8.77 7.23 24.14
C GLY A 78 -8.07 7.71 22.86
N ARG A 79 -7.37 6.84 22.10
CA ARG A 79 -6.77 7.18 20.81
C ARG A 79 -7.68 6.67 19.70
N GLY A 80 -8.60 7.53 19.24
CA GLY A 80 -9.41 7.27 18.07
C GLY A 80 -8.56 7.15 16.80
N SER A 81 -9.15 6.59 15.74
CA SER A 81 -8.53 6.54 14.41
C SER A 81 -8.14 7.95 13.94
N CYS A 82 -6.88 8.16 13.55
CA CYS A 82 -6.45 9.42 12.94
C CYS A 82 -7.18 9.64 11.60
N GLU A 83 -7.18 10.90 11.14
CA GLU A 83 -7.79 11.29 9.87
C GLU A 83 -7.28 10.46 8.69
N SER A 84 -5.96 10.24 8.59
CA SER A 84 -5.36 9.41 7.53
C SER A 84 -5.92 7.98 7.56
N CYS A 85 -6.00 7.35 8.73
CA CYS A 85 -6.58 6.00 8.85
C CYS A 85 -8.06 5.97 8.47
N ARG A 86 -8.83 7.00 8.85
CA ARG A 86 -10.26 7.10 8.50
C ARG A 86 -10.46 7.25 6.99
N LEU A 87 -9.69 8.13 6.34
CA LEU A 87 -9.76 8.34 4.89
C LEU A 87 -9.32 7.10 4.11
N LEU A 88 -8.36 6.35 4.64
CA LEU A 88 -7.91 5.11 4.00
C LEU A 88 -8.98 4.02 4.08
N GLU A 89 -9.66 3.88 5.22
CA GLU A 89 -10.80 2.96 5.35
C GLU A 89 -11.98 3.39 4.48
N ALA A 90 -12.19 4.70 4.31
CA ALA A 90 -13.18 5.25 3.38
C ALA A 90 -12.77 5.15 1.89
N GLY A 91 -11.52 4.75 1.58
CA GLY A 91 -11.01 4.64 0.21
C GLY A 91 -10.71 5.99 -0.48
N SER A 92 -10.67 7.09 0.26
CA SER A 92 -10.50 8.46 -0.27
C SER A 92 -9.18 9.13 0.12
N HIS A 93 -8.22 8.36 0.63
CA HIS A 93 -6.94 8.91 1.09
C HIS A 93 -6.08 9.41 -0.08
N PRO A 94 -5.69 10.70 -0.11
CA PRO A 94 -5.01 11.31 -1.28
C PRO A 94 -3.62 10.71 -1.54
N ASP A 95 -2.93 10.26 -0.49
CA ASP A 95 -1.60 9.67 -0.61
C ASP A 95 -1.61 8.14 -0.75
N PHE A 96 -2.80 7.52 -0.81
CA PHE A 96 -2.95 6.08 -1.05
C PHE A 96 -3.46 5.87 -2.48
N ASN A 97 -2.65 5.26 -3.33
CA ASN A 97 -2.94 5.11 -4.75
C ASN A 97 -2.95 3.63 -5.13
N PRO A 98 -4.10 2.94 -5.08
CA PRO A 98 -4.22 1.61 -5.64
C PRO A 98 -4.21 1.70 -7.18
N VAL A 99 -3.33 0.94 -7.80
CA VAL A 99 -3.14 0.88 -9.26
C VAL A 99 -3.52 -0.51 -9.74
N TYR A 100 -4.56 -0.57 -10.58
CA TYR A 100 -5.11 -1.81 -11.11
C TYR A 100 -5.53 -1.60 -12.58
N LYS A 101 -5.67 -2.69 -13.34
CA LYS A 101 -5.83 -2.67 -14.82
C LYS A 101 -7.10 -1.97 -15.29
N GLU A 102 -8.17 -1.99 -14.49
CA GLU A 102 -9.45 -1.35 -14.80
C GLU A 102 -9.34 0.18 -14.82
N LEU A 103 -8.27 0.76 -14.25
CA LEU A 103 -8.00 2.20 -14.33
C LEU A 103 -7.78 2.72 -15.75
N ILE A 104 -7.56 1.83 -16.73
CA ILE A 104 -7.42 2.23 -18.14
C ILE A 104 -8.61 3.06 -18.62
N GLN A 105 -9.82 2.78 -18.13
CA GLN A 105 -11.04 3.50 -18.52
C GLN A 105 -11.04 4.96 -18.05
N PHE A 106 -10.25 5.28 -17.03
CA PHE A 106 -10.10 6.61 -16.45
C PHE A 106 -8.86 7.35 -16.95
N THR A 107 -8.05 6.73 -17.82
CA THR A 107 -6.93 7.41 -18.49
C THR A 107 -7.42 8.36 -19.59
N LYS A 108 -6.64 9.41 -19.88
CA LYS A 108 -6.95 10.38 -20.94
C LYS A 108 -7.19 9.73 -22.31
N ASP A 109 -6.45 8.67 -22.62
CA ASP A 109 -6.47 7.95 -23.90
C ASP A 109 -7.34 6.67 -23.89
N GLY A 110 -8.01 6.37 -22.78
CA GLY A 110 -8.62 5.06 -22.52
C GLY A 110 -10.13 5.03 -22.30
N LYS A 111 -10.82 6.18 -22.39
CA LYS A 111 -12.28 6.22 -22.54
C LYS A 111 -12.64 5.31 -23.73
N ASP A 112 -13.42 4.24 -23.47
CA ASP A 112 -13.85 3.20 -24.43
C ASP A 112 -12.88 2.03 -24.72
N ARG A 113 -11.73 1.92 -24.06
CA ARG A 113 -10.89 0.71 -24.18
C ARG A 113 -11.40 -0.40 -23.27
N LYS A 114 -11.53 -1.61 -23.83
CA LYS A 114 -11.77 -2.84 -23.04
C LYS A 114 -10.61 -3.05 -22.06
N THR A 115 -10.92 -3.51 -20.86
CA THR A 115 -9.90 -3.86 -19.85
C THR A 115 -8.96 -4.92 -20.44
N PRO A 116 -7.66 -4.61 -20.63
CA PRO A 116 -6.71 -5.56 -21.18
C PRO A 116 -6.38 -6.67 -20.18
N VAL A 117 -5.85 -7.79 -20.67
CA VAL A 117 -5.31 -8.87 -19.83
C VAL A 117 -4.08 -8.38 -19.07
N ASP A 118 -3.22 -7.62 -19.75
CA ASP A 118 -1.99 -7.04 -19.19
C ASP A 118 -2.21 -5.62 -18.67
N LEU A 119 -1.49 -5.22 -17.64
CA LEU A 119 -1.48 -3.86 -17.07
C LEU A 119 -0.74 -2.90 -18.04
N PRO A 120 -1.46 -1.98 -18.71
CA PRO A 120 -0.90 -1.16 -19.77
C PRO A 120 -0.03 -0.04 -19.22
N LYS A 121 0.92 0.42 -20.04
CA LYS A 121 1.90 1.45 -19.67
C LYS A 121 1.24 2.78 -19.31
N ASP A 122 0.12 3.10 -19.96
CA ASP A 122 -0.58 4.38 -19.82
C ASP A 122 -1.14 4.53 -18.40
N VAL A 123 -1.64 3.43 -17.81
CA VAL A 123 -2.10 3.40 -16.42
C VAL A 123 -0.95 3.66 -15.46
N ILE A 124 0.20 2.99 -15.63
CA ILE A 124 1.37 3.21 -14.77
C ILE A 124 1.87 4.65 -14.91
N LYS A 125 1.94 5.17 -16.13
CA LYS A 125 2.42 6.53 -16.37
C LYS A 125 1.53 7.59 -15.70
N GLU A 126 0.22 7.53 -15.92
CA GLU A 126 -0.72 8.54 -15.44
C GLU A 126 -1.01 8.40 -13.93
N PHE A 127 -1.19 7.17 -13.43
CA PHE A 127 -1.59 6.95 -12.04
C PHE A 127 -0.43 6.76 -11.06
N LEU A 128 0.77 6.42 -11.54
CA LEU A 128 1.95 6.22 -10.68
C LEU A 128 3.03 7.27 -10.99
N ILE A 129 3.58 7.30 -12.20
CA ILE A 129 4.76 8.12 -12.51
C ILE A 129 4.47 9.62 -12.38
N GLU A 130 3.37 10.11 -12.96
CA GLU A 130 2.98 11.53 -12.88
C GLU A 130 2.64 11.94 -11.44
N LYS A 131 2.03 11.02 -10.66
CA LYS A 131 1.66 11.28 -9.26
C LYS A 131 2.83 11.20 -8.29
N VAL A 132 3.86 10.41 -8.58
CA VAL A 132 5.06 10.27 -7.72
C VAL A 132 5.77 11.62 -7.55
N SER A 133 5.86 12.42 -8.61
CA SER A 133 6.54 13.73 -8.58
C SER A 133 5.81 14.78 -7.74
N THR A 134 4.56 14.54 -7.36
CA THR A 134 3.78 15.48 -6.54
C THR A 134 4.03 15.24 -5.06
N ARG A 135 4.09 16.31 -4.26
CA ARG A 135 4.24 16.19 -2.81
C ARG A 135 3.07 15.42 -2.17
N PRO A 136 3.30 14.66 -1.09
CA PRO A 136 2.22 14.13 -0.26
C PRO A 136 1.35 15.26 0.30
N THR A 137 0.04 15.04 0.39
CA THR A 137 -0.93 16.05 0.85
C THR A 137 -1.16 15.97 2.35
N LEU A 138 -1.38 14.76 2.89
CA LEU A 138 -1.84 14.57 4.26
C LEU A 138 -0.81 13.84 5.15
N SER A 139 -0.08 12.91 4.56
CA SER A 139 0.89 12.05 5.25
C SER A 139 2.32 12.38 4.84
N GLU A 140 3.32 11.92 5.59
CA GLU A 140 4.73 12.14 5.25
C GLU A 140 5.18 11.34 4.01
N ARG A 141 4.41 10.32 3.64
CA ARG A 141 4.73 9.36 2.59
C ARG A 141 3.56 9.24 1.62
N LYS A 142 3.88 8.87 0.38
CA LYS A 142 2.90 8.49 -0.63
C LYS A 142 3.10 7.02 -0.99
N VAL A 143 2.02 6.26 -0.95
CA VAL A 143 2.07 4.81 -1.16
C VAL A 143 1.27 4.44 -2.39
N PHE A 144 1.92 3.71 -3.28
CA PHE A 144 1.32 3.13 -4.47
C PHE A 144 1.26 1.61 -4.30
N ILE A 145 0.10 1.01 -4.54
CA ILE A 145 -0.04 -0.45 -4.55
C ILE A 145 -0.41 -0.87 -5.95
N VAL A 146 0.48 -1.57 -6.63
CA VAL A 146 0.20 -2.16 -7.94
C VAL A 146 -0.37 -3.56 -7.75
N SER A 147 -1.63 -3.75 -8.11
CA SER A 147 -2.29 -5.06 -8.11
C SER A 147 -1.89 -5.87 -9.33
N GLU A 148 -1.72 -7.18 -9.15
CA GLU A 148 -1.37 -8.13 -10.23
C GLU A 148 -0.12 -7.67 -11.01
N ALA A 149 0.97 -7.35 -10.30
CA ALA A 149 2.21 -6.85 -10.88
C ALA A 149 2.83 -7.82 -11.92
N GLU A 150 2.52 -9.11 -11.85
CA GLU A 150 2.87 -10.11 -12.86
C GLU A 150 2.26 -9.85 -14.24
N LYS A 151 1.20 -9.03 -14.32
CA LYS A 151 0.53 -8.63 -15.56
C LYS A 151 1.14 -7.37 -16.17
N LEU A 152 2.20 -6.80 -15.59
CA LEU A 152 2.91 -5.67 -16.19
C LEU A 152 3.56 -6.08 -17.51
N ASN A 153 3.18 -5.42 -18.61
CA ASN A 153 3.86 -5.60 -19.88
C ASN A 153 5.29 -5.02 -19.85
N ALA A 154 6.15 -5.41 -20.80
CA ALA A 154 7.54 -4.96 -20.84
C ALA A 154 7.70 -3.43 -20.89
N ALA A 155 6.79 -2.72 -21.58
CA ALA A 155 6.83 -1.26 -21.64
C ALA A 155 6.48 -0.61 -20.29
N SER A 156 5.52 -1.18 -19.56
CA SER A 156 5.14 -0.77 -18.20
C SER A 156 6.28 -1.01 -17.21
N GLN A 157 6.94 -2.17 -17.28
CA GLN A 157 8.09 -2.52 -16.44
C GLN A 157 9.24 -1.51 -16.64
N ASN A 158 9.65 -1.27 -17.89
CA ASN A 158 10.71 -0.30 -18.21
C ASN A 158 10.37 1.13 -17.77
N SER A 159 9.09 1.50 -17.80
CA SER A 159 8.65 2.81 -17.33
C SER A 159 8.72 2.93 -15.81
N LEU A 160 8.41 1.84 -15.09
CA LEU A 160 8.48 1.77 -13.63
C LEU A 160 9.93 1.85 -13.12
N LEU A 161 10.89 1.25 -13.85
CA LEU A 161 12.32 1.28 -13.47
C LEU A 161 12.86 2.70 -13.34
N LYS A 162 12.39 3.65 -14.15
CA LYS A 162 12.77 5.08 -14.06
C LYS A 162 12.40 5.76 -12.74
N VAL A 163 11.56 5.12 -11.92
CA VAL A 163 11.13 5.61 -10.61
C VAL A 163 11.80 4.84 -9.47
N LEU A 164 12.23 3.60 -9.74
CA LEU A 164 12.79 2.70 -8.73
C LEU A 164 14.33 2.78 -8.66
N GLU A 165 14.98 3.19 -9.74
CA GLU A 165 16.42 3.47 -9.83
C GLU A 165 16.75 4.91 -9.42
#